data_AF-A0A3C1KAC9-F1
#
_entry.id   AF-A0A3C1KAC9-F1
#
_cell.length_a   1.000
_cell.length_b   1.000
_cell.length_c   1.000
_cell.angle_alpha   90.00
_cell.angle_beta   90.00
_cell.angle_gamma   90.00
#
_symmetry.space_group_name_H-M   'P 1'
#
loop_
_entity.id
_entity.type
_entity.pdbx_description
1 polymer ?
#
loop_
_entity_poly.entity_id
_entity_poly.type
_entity_poly.pdbx_seq_one_letter_code
_entity_poly.pdbx_strand_id
1 'polypeptide(L)'
;PRIVSGDLVDDLEALAATAPADAHLVVFHSAVLMYPDAAKRDTFVALVGDLGRRLGRRVTWLSNESRGTFPALDDRLPADLRAHHRFVQRRNGTPIALAGQHGATYEITPFA
;
A
#
# COMPACT_ATOMS: atom_id res chain seq x y z
N PRO A 1 2.18 -3.70 21.05
CA PRO A 1 2.45 -4.01 19.62
C PRO A 1 3.92 -4.44 19.47
N ARG A 2 4.22 -5.36 18.54
CA ARG A 2 5.61 -5.71 18.21
C ARG A 2 6.14 -4.69 17.21
N ILE A 3 7.34 -4.16 17.46
CA ILE A 3 8.04 -3.23 16.57
C ILE A 3 9.31 -3.92 16.10
N VAL A 4 9.54 -3.90 14.79
CA VAL A 4 10.73 -4.49 14.16
C VAL A 4 11.34 -3.42 13.28
N SER A 5 12.61 -3.11 13.51
CA SER A 5 13.41 -2.24 12.65
C SER A 5 13.86 -3.00 11.40
N GLY A 6 13.84 -2.34 10.24
CA GLY A 6 14.26 -2.93 8.98
C GLY A 6 14.05 -1.99 7.80
N ASP A 7 14.44 -2.46 6.61
CA ASP A 7 14.18 -1.83 5.34
C ASP A 7 12.82 -2.23 4.77
N LEU A 8 12.09 -1.27 4.22
CA LEU A 8 10.73 -1.46 3.69
C LEU A 8 10.67 -2.51 2.57
N VAL A 9 11.73 -2.66 1.79
CA VAL A 9 11.78 -3.59 0.65
C VAL A 9 12.50 -4.86 1.05
N ASP A 10 13.71 -4.74 1.59
CA ASP A 10 14.60 -5.89 1.76
C ASP A 10 14.09 -6.85 2.86
N ASP A 11 13.43 -6.32 3.90
CA ASP A 11 12.99 -7.12 5.05
C ASP A 11 11.50 -7.50 5.02
N LEU A 12 10.71 -6.97 4.07
CA LEU A 12 9.25 -7.13 4.08
C LEU A 12 8.80 -8.58 4.00
N GLU A 13 9.39 -9.38 3.12
CA GLU A 13 8.99 -10.79 2.95
C GLU A 13 9.27 -11.62 4.20
N ALA A 14 10.48 -11.50 4.73
CA ALA A 14 10.88 -12.20 5.94
C ALA A 14 10.01 -11.80 7.13
N LEU A 15 9.73 -10.50 7.29
CA LEU A 15 8.84 -10.00 8.34
C LEU A 15 7.40 -10.52 8.16
N ALA A 16 6.87 -10.47 6.94
CA ALA A 16 5.54 -10.96 6.62
C ALA A 16 5.39 -12.45 6.94
N ALA A 17 6.39 -13.28 6.65
CA ALA A 17 6.39 -14.71 6.96
C ALA A 17 6.23 -15.01 8.46
N THR A 18 6.54 -14.05 9.35
CA THR A 18 6.38 -14.23 10.80
C THR A 18 4.93 -14.13 11.29
N ALA A 19 4.01 -13.62 10.47
CA ALA A 19 2.60 -13.58 10.85
C ALA A 19 1.98 -14.99 10.84
N PRO A 20 1.01 -15.31 11.72
CA PRO A 20 0.39 -16.64 11.80
C PRO A 20 -0.09 -17.16 10.45
N ALA A 21 0.17 -18.43 10.16
CA ALA A 21 -0.10 -19.02 8.84
C ALA A 21 -1.60 -19.13 8.51
N ASP A 22 -2.44 -19.25 9.55
CA ASP A 22 -3.89 -19.32 9.48
C ASP A 22 -4.58 -17.95 9.44
N ALA A 23 -3.82 -16.86 9.62
CA ALA A 23 -4.34 -15.50 9.57
C ALA A 23 -4.30 -14.91 8.15
N HIS A 24 -5.28 -14.06 7.84
CA HIS A 24 -5.24 -13.22 6.64
C HIS A 24 -4.21 -12.09 6.83
N LEU A 25 -3.14 -12.09 6.04
CA LEU A 25 -2.12 -11.05 6.12
C LEU A 25 -2.59 -9.75 5.45
N VAL A 26 -2.49 -8.64 6.17
CA VAL A 26 -2.66 -7.29 5.63
C VAL A 26 -1.34 -6.52 5.73
N VAL A 27 -0.78 -6.12 4.58
CA VAL A 27 0.32 -5.17 4.52
C VAL A 27 -0.28 -3.77 4.39
N PHE A 28 -0.11 -2.95 5.42
CA PHE A 28 -0.66 -1.59 5.46
C PHE A 28 0.44 -0.55 5.58
N HIS A 29 0.36 0.51 4.77
CA HIS A 29 1.22 1.68 4.94
C HIS A 29 0.51 2.98 4.54
N SER A 30 0.99 4.09 5.09
CA SER A 30 0.52 5.43 4.75
C SER A 30 1.65 6.44 4.82
N ALA A 31 1.70 7.33 3.83
CA ALA A 31 2.66 8.45 3.77
C ALA A 31 4.13 8.05 3.91
N VAL A 32 4.51 6.85 3.45
CA VAL A 32 5.89 6.35 3.60
C VAL A 32 6.56 6.07 2.27
N LEU A 33 5.80 5.77 1.23
CA LEU A 33 6.36 5.52 -0.11
C LEU A 33 6.75 6.81 -0.83
N MET A 34 6.58 8.00 -0.22
CA MET A 34 7.12 9.24 -0.77
C MET A 34 8.62 9.45 -0.49
N TYR A 35 9.21 8.72 0.47
CA TYR A 35 10.60 8.90 0.85
C TYR A 35 11.61 8.12 -0.02
N PRO A 36 11.35 6.86 -0.42
CA PRO A 36 12.23 6.13 -1.32
C PRO A 36 12.21 6.74 -2.73
N ASP A 37 13.31 6.54 -3.47
CA ASP A 37 13.35 6.88 -4.89
C ASP A 37 12.40 6.03 -5.74
N ALA A 38 12.20 6.43 -7.00
CA ALA A 38 11.27 5.77 -7.91
C ALA A 38 11.57 4.26 -8.09
N ALA A 39 12.84 3.88 -8.27
CA ALA A 39 13.22 2.50 -8.49
C ALA A 39 12.92 1.62 -7.27
N LYS A 40 13.14 2.15 -6.06
CA LYS A 40 12.81 1.45 -4.82
C LYS A 40 11.30 1.32 -4.61
N ARG A 41 10.50 2.31 -5.03
CA ARG A 41 9.03 2.20 -5.04
C ARG A 41 8.55 1.13 -6.00
N ASP A 42 9.12 1.05 -7.20
CA ASP A 42 8.73 0.02 -8.18
C ASP A 42 9.08 -1.38 -7.68
N THR A 43 10.26 -1.53 -7.06
CA THR A 43 10.66 -2.78 -6.40
C THR A 43 9.68 -3.16 -5.28
N PHE A 44 9.27 -2.20 -4.44
CA PHE A 44 8.25 -2.43 -3.42
C PHE A 44 6.92 -2.91 -4.01
N VAL A 45 6.42 -2.25 -5.07
CA VAL A 45 5.16 -2.60 -5.73
C VAL A 45 5.22 -4.03 -6.29
N ALA A 46 6.31 -4.38 -6.96
CA ALA A 46 6.51 -5.74 -7.48
C ALA A 46 6.54 -6.78 -6.35
N LEU A 47 7.29 -6.50 -5.28
CA LEU A 47 7.42 -7.37 -4.11
C LEU A 47 6.07 -7.60 -3.43
N VAL A 48 5.37 -6.52 -3.05
CA VAL A 48 4.12 -6.62 -2.29
C VAL A 48 2.99 -7.22 -3.12
N GLY A 49 3.00 -7.02 -4.44
CA GLY A 49 2.06 -7.64 -5.38
C GLY A 49 2.25 -9.15 -5.50
N ASP A 50 3.49 -9.63 -5.39
CA ASP A 50 3.84 -11.05 -5.50
C ASP A 50 3.88 -11.79 -4.15
N LEU A 51 3.84 -11.06 -3.03
CA LEU A 51 4.03 -11.58 -1.68
C LEU A 51 3.09 -12.74 -1.33
N GLY A 52 1.82 -12.70 -1.78
CA GLY A 52 0.88 -13.79 -1.56
C GLY A 52 1.31 -15.10 -2.21
N ARG A 53 1.85 -15.03 -3.43
CA ARG A 53 2.41 -16.19 -4.12
C ARG A 53 3.67 -16.70 -3.40
N ARG A 54 4.57 -15.79 -3.00
CA ARG A 54 5.83 -16.14 -2.31
C ARG A 54 5.58 -16.83 -0.97
N LEU A 55 4.59 -16.36 -0.21
CA LEU A 55 4.24 -16.92 1.10
C LEU A 55 3.23 -18.08 1.04
N GLY A 56 2.71 -18.42 -0.14
CA GLY A 56 1.69 -19.47 -0.29
C GLY A 56 0.39 -19.18 0.46
N ARG A 57 0.02 -17.91 0.67
CA ARG A 57 -1.20 -17.53 1.41
C ARG A 57 -1.84 -16.25 0.87
N ARG A 58 -3.08 -15.99 1.28
CA ARG A 58 -3.78 -14.76 0.94
C ARG A 58 -3.12 -13.55 1.62
N VAL A 59 -2.85 -12.52 0.82
CA VAL A 59 -2.32 -11.24 1.27
C VAL A 59 -3.21 -10.12 0.73
N THR A 60 -3.49 -9.10 1.54
CA THR A 60 -4.05 -7.84 1.08
C THR A 60 -3.08 -6.71 1.35
N TRP A 61 -2.75 -5.97 0.31
CA TRP A 61 -2.01 -4.73 0.40
C TRP A 61 -2.99 -3.55 0.46
N LEU A 62 -2.90 -2.75 1.52
CA LEU A 62 -3.62 -1.51 1.69
C LEU A 62 -2.63 -0.35 1.76
N SER A 63 -2.75 0.61 0.84
CA SER A 63 -1.90 1.79 0.82
C SER A 63 -2.71 3.07 0.84
N ASN A 64 -2.24 4.06 1.60
CA ASN A 64 -2.77 5.41 1.63
C ASN A 64 -1.63 6.37 1.25
N GLU A 65 -1.50 6.68 -0.03
CA GLU A 65 -0.41 7.49 -0.56
C GLU A 65 -0.93 8.61 -1.47
N SER A 66 -0.15 9.69 -1.61
CA SER A 66 -0.45 10.76 -2.55
C SER A 66 -0.54 10.24 -3.99
N ARG A 67 -1.36 10.89 -4.82
CA ARG A 67 -1.29 10.74 -6.28
C ARG A 67 0.15 11.06 -6.72
N GLY A 68 0.69 10.28 -7.66
CA GLY A 68 2.06 10.37 -8.14
C GLY A 68 3.07 9.52 -7.36
N THR A 69 2.72 8.96 -6.20
CA THR A 69 3.59 8.02 -5.49
C THR A 69 3.73 6.70 -6.24
N PHE A 70 2.67 6.28 -6.95
CA PHE A 70 2.65 5.09 -7.81
C PHE A 70 2.16 5.46 -9.22
N PRO A 71 2.99 6.08 -10.07
CA PRO A 71 2.53 6.55 -11.38
C PRO A 71 1.89 5.45 -12.24
N ALA A 72 2.46 4.23 -12.23
CA ALA A 72 1.92 3.08 -12.95
C ALA A 72 0.54 2.59 -12.42
N LEU A 73 0.09 3.05 -11.25
CA LEU A 73 -1.20 2.71 -10.64
C LEU A 73 -2.18 3.89 -10.63
N ASP A 74 -1.78 5.05 -11.16
CA ASP A 74 -2.62 6.25 -11.20
C ASP A 74 -3.58 6.27 -12.41
N ASP A 75 -3.31 5.49 -13.45
CA ASP A 75 -4.17 5.39 -14.66
C ASP A 75 -5.60 4.93 -14.35
N ARG A 76 -5.80 4.29 -13.18
CA ARG A 76 -7.09 3.76 -12.72
C ARG A 76 -7.88 4.76 -11.87
N LEU A 77 -7.35 5.96 -11.65
CA LEU A 77 -8.04 7.00 -10.90
C LEU A 77 -9.15 7.64 -11.74
N PRO A 78 -10.27 8.06 -11.13
CA PRO A 78 -11.25 8.90 -11.81
C PRO A 78 -10.58 10.16 -12.38
N ALA A 79 -10.90 10.51 -13.62
CA ALA A 79 -10.25 11.60 -14.34
C ALA A 79 -10.43 12.98 -13.65
N ASP A 80 -11.58 13.17 -12.99
CA ASP A 80 -11.97 14.37 -12.27
C ASP A 80 -11.65 14.32 -10.76
N LEU A 81 -10.86 13.32 -10.32
CA LEU A 81 -10.53 13.13 -8.90
C LEU A 81 -9.77 14.34 -8.33
N ARG A 82 -10.43 15.06 -7.41
CA ARG A 82 -9.83 16.14 -6.62
C ARG A 82 -9.19 15.60 -5.35
N ALA A 83 -7.98 15.09 -5.46
CA ALA A 83 -7.23 14.52 -4.33
C ALA A 83 -6.47 15.56 -3.47
N HIS A 84 -6.77 16.86 -3.57
CA HIS A 84 -6.00 17.91 -2.89
C HIS A 84 -5.93 17.66 -1.37
N HIS A 85 -4.71 17.58 -0.83
CA HIS A 85 -4.42 17.27 0.59
C HIS A 85 -4.98 15.92 1.07
N ARG A 86 -5.24 14.99 0.16
CA ARG A 86 -5.75 13.65 0.45
C ARG A 86 -4.84 12.60 -0.15
N PHE A 87 -4.84 11.44 0.47
CA PHE A 87 -4.24 10.24 -0.09
C PHE A 87 -5.26 9.48 -0.91
N VAL A 88 -4.79 8.77 -1.92
CA VAL A 88 -5.54 7.74 -2.59
C VAL A 88 -5.36 6.46 -1.78
N GLN A 89 -6.47 5.92 -1.28
CA GLN A 89 -6.50 4.59 -0.72
C GLN A 89 -6.54 3.55 -1.84
N ARG A 90 -5.68 2.55 -1.78
CA ARG A 90 -5.67 1.41 -2.71
C ARG A 90 -5.75 0.09 -1.98
N ARG A 91 -6.46 -0.85 -2.60
CA ARG A 91 -6.46 -2.27 -2.24
C ARG A 91 -5.82 -3.07 -3.36
N ASN A 92 -4.70 -3.74 -3.07
CA ASN A 92 -3.91 -4.49 -4.06
C ASN A 92 -3.65 -3.65 -5.32
N GLY A 93 -3.22 -2.40 -5.14
CA GLY A 93 -2.98 -1.45 -6.22
C GLY A 93 -4.22 -0.84 -6.88
N THR A 94 -5.43 -1.35 -6.61
CA THR A 94 -6.69 -0.78 -7.12
C THR A 94 -7.10 0.42 -6.27
N PRO A 95 -7.27 1.64 -6.83
CA PRO A 95 -7.81 2.76 -6.07
C PRO A 95 -9.24 2.46 -5.66
N ILE A 96 -9.56 2.68 -4.39
CA ILE A 96 -10.88 2.41 -3.82
C ILE A 96 -11.53 3.60 -3.15
N ALA A 97 -10.78 4.55 -2.57
CA ALA A 97 -11.34 5.73 -1.91
C ALA A 97 -10.27 6.82 -1.73
N LEU A 98 -10.63 7.97 -1.17
CA LEU A 98 -9.67 8.92 -0.61
C LEU A 98 -9.48 8.69 0.90
N ALA A 99 -8.31 9.00 1.43
CA ALA A 99 -8.02 8.98 2.85
C ALA A 99 -7.45 10.33 3.29
N GLY A 100 -7.71 10.74 4.52
CA GLY A 100 -7.04 11.88 5.13
C GLY A 100 -5.56 11.60 5.28
N GLN A 101 -4.75 12.65 5.28
CA GLN A 101 -3.32 12.50 5.56
C GLN A 101 -3.11 11.96 6.97
N HIS A 102 -2.15 11.07 7.13
CA HIS A 102 -1.73 10.50 8.42
C HIS A 102 -2.88 9.89 9.26
N GLY A 103 -3.94 9.39 8.61
CA GLY A 103 -5.08 8.79 9.30
C GLY A 103 -6.04 9.78 9.95
N ALA A 104 -5.95 11.07 9.62
CA ALA A 104 -6.86 12.10 10.15
C ALA A 104 -8.34 11.83 9.80
N THR A 105 -8.60 11.20 8.64
CA THR A 105 -9.93 10.76 8.22
C THR A 105 -9.83 9.50 7.34
N TYR A 106 -10.87 8.67 7.35
CA TYR A 106 -11.03 7.56 6.41
C TYR A 106 -12.35 7.77 5.68
N GLU A 107 -12.34 7.97 4.36
CA GLU A 107 -13.59 7.92 3.60
C GLU A 107 -13.96 6.48 3.32
N ILE A 108 -15.24 6.20 3.54
CA ILE A 108 -15.84 4.90 3.33
C ILE A 108 -16.60 4.84 2.00
N THR A 109 -16.65 5.94 1.26
CA THR A 109 -17.32 6.01 -0.05
C THR A 109 -16.35 5.53 -1.11
N PRO A 110 -16.63 4.41 -1.79
CA PRO A 110 -15.76 3.94 -2.85
C PRO A 110 -15.77 4.90 -4.04
N PHE A 111 -14.68 4.94 -4.83
CA PHE A 111 -14.80 5.39 -6.21
C PHE A 111 -15.81 4.47 -6.90
N ALA A 112 -16.88 5.05 -7.45
CA ALA A 112 -18.02 4.34 -8.01
C ALA A 112 -17.62 3.21 -8.97
#